data_AF-A0A060XJV3-F1
#
_entry.id   AF-A0A060XJV3-F1
#
_cell.length_a   1.000
_cell.length_b   1.000
_cell.length_c   1.000
_cell.angle_alpha   90.00
_cell.angle_beta   90.00
_cell.angle_gamma   90.00
#
_symmetry.space_group_name_H-M   'P 1'
#
loop_
_entity.id
_entity.type
_entity.pdbx_description
1 polymer ?
#
loop_
_entity_poly.entity_id
_entity_poly.type
_entity_poly.pdbx_seq_one_letter_code
_entity_poly.pdbx_strand_id
1 'polypeptide(L)'
;MPRLTDVCFQPPRTLLVYPQSKTYFSHWKDLSLGSAPVRKHGGTVMGGVLDAIGKIDDLSAGLLILSELHAFMLRVDPVYFKIFNHNMLVTLAMMFPDDFTPELHVATDTFLAQLALALSEKFR
;
A
#
# COMPACT_ATOMS: atom_id res chain seq x y z
N MET A 1 -4.16 22.30 -12.91
CA MET A 1 -4.49 21.25 -11.92
C MET A 1 -4.60 19.94 -12.69
N PRO A 2 -3.82 18.90 -12.37
CA PRO A 2 -4.00 17.60 -13.00
C PRO A 2 -5.39 17.08 -12.63
N ARG A 3 -6.16 16.60 -13.61
CA ARG A 3 -7.51 16.08 -13.34
C ARG A 3 -7.38 14.79 -12.54
N LEU A 4 -8.32 14.55 -11.63
CA LEU A 4 -8.42 13.29 -10.86
C LEU A 4 -8.44 12.03 -11.77
N THR A 5 -8.81 12.19 -13.04
CA THR A 5 -8.83 11.15 -14.07
C THR A 5 -7.49 10.91 -14.75
N ASP A 6 -6.58 11.89 -14.75
CA ASP A 6 -5.25 11.77 -15.36
C ASP A 6 -4.24 11.10 -14.39
N VAL A 7 -4.60 11.01 -13.11
CA VAL A 7 -3.83 10.36 -12.03
C VAL A 7 -4.72 9.33 -11.35
N CYS A 8 -5.03 8.23 -12.04
CA CYS A 8 -5.68 7.08 -11.43
C CYS A 8 -4.81 6.61 -10.25
N PHE A 9 -5.21 6.98 -9.02
CA PHE A 9 -4.73 6.51 -7.71
C PHE A 9 -3.71 5.38 -7.88
N GLN A 10 -2.41 5.67 -7.72
CA GLN A 10 -1.34 4.75 -8.13
C GLN A 10 -0.75 3.87 -6.99
N PRO A 11 -1.50 2.95 -6.35
CA PRO A 11 -0.94 1.69 -5.82
C PRO A 11 -0.26 0.73 -6.83
N PRO A 12 -0.36 0.83 -8.18
CA PRO A 12 0.21 -0.17 -9.09
C PRO A 12 1.66 0.10 -9.51
N ARG A 13 2.34 1.12 -8.94
CA ARG A 13 3.79 1.30 -9.14
C ARG A 13 4.59 0.09 -8.68
N THR A 14 4.13 -0.63 -7.65
CA THR A 14 4.76 -1.85 -7.16
C THR A 14 4.83 -2.92 -8.26
N LEU A 15 3.76 -3.12 -9.04
CA LEU A 15 3.73 -4.13 -10.11
C LEU A 15 4.62 -3.77 -11.30
N LEU A 16 4.84 -2.48 -11.55
CA LEU A 16 5.68 -2.00 -12.64
C LEU A 16 7.16 -1.98 -12.26
N VAL A 17 7.49 -1.37 -11.12
CA VAL A 17 8.88 -1.12 -10.68
C VAL A 17 9.50 -2.37 -10.06
N TYR A 18 8.67 -3.23 -9.45
CA TYR A 18 9.10 -4.46 -8.79
C TYR A 18 8.38 -5.68 -9.40
N PRO A 19 8.75 -6.12 -10.62
CA PRO A 19 8.02 -7.14 -11.36
C PRO A 19 7.92 -8.49 -10.65
N GLN A 20 8.78 -8.75 -9.66
CA GLN A 20 8.77 -9.94 -8.80
C GLN A 20 7.49 -10.01 -7.95
N SER A 21 6.90 -8.86 -7.63
CA SER A 21 5.62 -8.78 -6.92
C SER A 21 4.44 -9.36 -7.71
N LYS A 22 4.57 -9.52 -9.04
CA LYS A 22 3.50 -10.04 -9.90
C LYS A 22 3.14 -11.50 -9.59
N THR A 23 4.02 -12.24 -8.92
CA THR A 23 3.77 -13.65 -8.54
C THR A 23 2.54 -13.80 -7.64
N TYR A 24 2.32 -12.86 -6.72
CA TYR A 24 1.13 -12.80 -5.85
C TYR A 24 -0.18 -12.57 -6.62
N PHE A 25 -0.10 -12.06 -7.85
CA PHE A 25 -1.24 -11.69 -8.69
C PHE A 25 -1.33 -12.52 -9.97
N SER A 26 -0.65 -13.67 -10.03
CA SER A 26 -0.60 -14.58 -11.19
C SER A 26 -1.97 -15.10 -11.65
N HIS A 27 -2.99 -15.01 -10.78
CA HIS A 27 -4.37 -15.38 -11.10
C HIS A 27 -5.14 -14.30 -11.89
N TRP A 28 -4.59 -13.08 -12.05
CA TRP A 28 -5.18 -12.04 -12.90
C TRP A 28 -4.65 -12.14 -14.33
N LYS A 29 -5.58 -12.08 -15.30
CA LYS A 29 -5.26 -12.13 -16.73
C LYS A 29 -4.57 -10.86 -17.25
N ASP A 30 -4.79 -9.72 -16.59
CA ASP A 30 -4.25 -8.42 -16.98
C ASP A 30 -3.71 -7.68 -15.75
N LEU A 31 -2.39 -7.48 -15.73
CA LEU A 31 -1.65 -6.78 -14.66
C LEU A 31 -1.24 -5.36 -15.07
N SER A 32 -1.77 -4.82 -16.17
CA SER A 32 -1.52 -3.44 -16.57
C SER A 32 -2.09 -2.46 -15.53
N LEU A 33 -1.46 -1.28 -15.39
CA LEU A 33 -1.81 -0.29 -14.35
C LEU A 33 -3.27 0.17 -14.39
N GLY A 34 -3.89 0.13 -15.58
CA GLY A 34 -5.29 0.53 -15.79
C GLY A 34 -6.28 -0.63 -15.75
N SER A 35 -5.82 -1.87 -15.58
CA SER A 35 -6.70 -3.03 -15.64
C SER A 35 -7.74 -3.00 -14.52
N ALA A 36 -8.93 -3.54 -14.81
CA ALA A 36 -10.01 -3.65 -13.84
C ALA A 36 -9.59 -4.33 -12.52
N PRO A 37 -8.87 -5.48 -12.52
CA PRO A 37 -8.47 -6.12 -11.26
C PRO A 37 -7.45 -5.28 -10.47
N VAL A 38 -6.49 -4.64 -11.15
CA VAL A 38 -5.49 -3.78 -10.51
C VAL A 38 -6.16 -2.56 -9.86
N ARG A 39 -7.07 -1.90 -10.57
CA ARG A 39 -7.82 -0.76 -10.02
C ARG A 39 -8.69 -1.16 -8.83
N LYS A 40 -9.38 -2.30 -8.93
CA LYS A 40 -10.24 -2.81 -7.85
C LYS A 40 -9.41 -3.12 -6.60
N HIS A 41 -8.30 -3.83 -6.76
CA HIS A 41 -7.44 -4.17 -5.63
C HIS A 41 -6.74 -2.94 -5.04
N GLY A 42 -6.31 -1.98 -5.88
CA GLY A 42 -5.79 -0.70 -5.40
C GLY A 42 -6.80 0.01 -4.49
N GLY A 43 -8.09 0.00 -4.82
CA GLY A 43 -9.17 0.47 -3.95
C GLY A 43 -9.25 -0.29 -2.62
N THR A 44 -9.15 -1.62 -2.65
CA THR A 44 -9.12 -2.45 -1.43
C THR A 44 -7.94 -2.13 -0.52
N VAL A 45 -6.73 -2.02 -1.09
CA VAL A 45 -5.51 -1.69 -0.34
C VAL A 45 -5.64 -0.32 0.32
N MET A 46 -6.12 0.69 -0.43
CA MET A 46 -6.28 2.04 0.11
C MET A 46 -7.41 2.13 1.14
N GLY A 47 -8.45 1.31 1.01
CA GLY A 47 -9.46 1.14 2.07
C GLY A 47 -8.84 0.58 3.36
N GLY A 48 -7.92 -0.39 3.26
CA GLY A 48 -7.16 -0.90 4.41
C GLY A 48 -6.25 0.15 5.04
N VAL A 49 -5.58 0.98 4.24
CA VAL A 49 -4.77 2.11 4.76
C VAL A 49 -5.64 3.12 5.50
N LEU A 50 -6.83 3.44 4.97
CA LEU A 50 -7.75 4.37 5.62
C LEU A 50 -8.29 3.80 6.94
N ASP A 51 -8.64 2.51 6.97
CA ASP A 51 -9.05 1.81 8.20
C ASP A 51 -7.91 1.80 9.24
N ALA A 52 -6.66 1.63 8.81
CA ALA A 52 -5.49 1.72 9.69
C ALA A 52 -5.32 3.12 10.31
N ILE A 53 -5.60 4.20 9.57
CA ILE A 53 -5.59 5.57 10.13
C ILE A 53 -6.61 5.69 11.26
N GLY A 54 -7.80 5.08 11.12
CA GLY A 54 -8.81 5.05 12.19
C GLY A 54 -8.41 4.23 13.41
N LYS A 55 -7.34 3.45 13.33
CA LYS A 55 -6.81 2.55 14.38
C LYS A 55 -5.38 2.93 14.78
N ILE A 56 -4.98 4.17 14.53
CA ILE A 56 -3.59 4.61 14.67
C ILE A 56 -3.04 4.47 16.11
N ASP A 57 -3.92 4.51 17.12
CA ASP A 57 -3.56 4.34 18.53
C ASP A 57 -3.11 2.90 18.86
N ASP A 58 -3.62 1.90 18.15
CA ASP A 58 -3.26 0.49 18.31
C ASP A 58 -3.39 -0.27 16.97
N LEU A 59 -2.39 -0.09 16.11
CA LEU A 59 -2.32 -0.72 14.80
C LEU A 59 -2.17 -2.25 14.89
N SER A 60 -1.46 -2.73 15.89
CA SER A 60 -1.21 -4.16 16.15
C SER A 60 -2.52 -4.92 16.35
N ALA A 61 -3.33 -4.49 17.33
CA ALA A 61 -4.64 -5.10 17.56
C ALA A 61 -5.58 -4.83 16.37
N GLY A 62 -5.53 -3.61 15.83
CA GLY A 62 -6.42 -3.14 14.77
C GLY A 62 -6.29 -3.86 13.43
N LEU A 63 -5.10 -4.39 13.13
CA LEU A 63 -4.76 -5.02 11.85
C LEU A 63 -4.48 -6.52 11.96
N LEU A 64 -4.78 -7.13 13.11
CA LEU A 64 -4.50 -8.55 13.39
C LEU A 64 -5.00 -9.48 12.27
N ILE A 65 -6.26 -9.33 11.87
CA ILE A 65 -6.89 -10.14 10.81
C ILE A 65 -6.17 -9.94 9.46
N LEU A 66 -5.74 -8.70 9.18
CA LEU A 66 -5.04 -8.39 7.93
C LEU A 66 -3.62 -8.95 7.95
N SER A 67 -2.95 -8.96 9.10
CA SER A 67 -1.66 -9.63 9.30
C SER A 67 -1.79 -11.15 9.08
N GLU A 68 -2.80 -11.81 9.66
CA GLU A 68 -3.05 -13.24 9.45
C GLU A 68 -3.30 -13.59 7.97
N LEU A 69 -4.09 -12.76 7.28
CA LEU A 69 -4.33 -12.92 5.84
C LEU A 69 -3.01 -12.88 5.05
N HIS A 70 -2.17 -11.87 5.30
CA HIS A 70 -0.91 -11.71 4.57
C HIS A 70 0.13 -12.78 4.93
N ALA A 71 0.19 -13.19 6.20
CA ALA A 71 1.15 -14.17 6.69
C ALA A 71 0.80 -15.59 6.27
N PHE A 72 -0.44 -16.04 6.51
CA PHE A 72 -0.79 -17.46 6.39
C PHE A 72 -1.44 -17.82 5.06
N MET A 73 -2.36 -16.97 4.58
CA MET A 73 -3.15 -17.26 3.39
C MET A 73 -2.44 -16.81 2.11
N LEU A 74 -1.94 -15.57 2.10
CA LEU A 74 -1.28 -14.99 0.93
C LEU A 74 0.24 -15.23 0.92
N ARG A 75 0.84 -15.45 2.10
CA ARG A 75 2.28 -15.66 2.29
C ARG A 75 3.14 -14.59 1.60
N VAL A 76 2.73 -13.34 1.75
CA VAL A 76 3.42 -12.18 1.16
C VAL A 76 4.74 -11.97 1.90
N ASP A 77 5.86 -11.87 1.20
CA ASP A 77 7.14 -11.55 1.86
C ASP A 77 7.04 -10.14 2.49
N PRO A 78 7.34 -9.97 3.80
CA PRO A 78 7.27 -8.68 4.48
C PRO A 78 8.07 -7.55 3.81
N VAL A 79 9.07 -7.87 2.97
CA VAL A 79 9.80 -6.87 2.17
C VAL A 79 8.88 -6.04 1.28
N TYR A 80 7.78 -6.62 0.80
CA TYR A 80 6.85 -5.93 -0.10
C TYR A 80 6.02 -4.85 0.59
N PHE A 81 5.87 -4.89 1.92
CA PHE A 81 5.25 -3.78 2.67
C PHE A 81 6.10 -2.52 2.61
N LYS A 82 7.42 -2.65 2.76
CA LYS A 82 8.35 -1.51 2.64
C LYS A 82 8.36 -0.93 1.22
N ILE A 83 8.30 -1.80 0.22
CA ILE A 83 8.20 -1.39 -1.19
C ILE A 83 6.90 -0.62 -1.44
N PHE A 84 5.77 -1.11 -0.92
CA PHE A 84 4.49 -0.42 -1.01
C PHE A 84 4.57 0.96 -0.35
N ASN A 85 5.13 1.06 0.87
CA ASN A 85 5.29 2.33 1.58
C ASN A 85 6.07 3.35 0.75
N HIS A 86 7.22 2.96 0.19
CA HIS A 86 8.01 3.84 -0.66
C HIS A 86 7.22 4.35 -1.87
N ASN A 87 6.51 3.45 -2.58
CA ASN A 87 5.68 3.82 -3.72
C ASN A 87 4.52 4.75 -3.33
N MET A 88 3.99 4.61 -2.12
CA MET A 88 2.96 5.48 -1.57
C MET A 88 3.52 6.89 -1.32
N LEU A 89 4.67 7.02 -0.68
CA LEU A 89 5.35 8.30 -0.44
C LEU A 89 5.65 9.02 -1.75
N VAL A 90 6.20 8.30 -2.74
CA VAL A 90 6.46 8.84 -4.08
C VAL A 90 5.16 9.34 -4.72
N THR A 91 4.08 8.57 -4.63
CA THR A 91 2.78 8.94 -5.20
C THR A 91 2.19 10.18 -4.53
N LEU A 92 2.25 10.28 -3.21
CA LEU A 92 1.80 11.46 -2.47
C LEU A 92 2.62 12.70 -2.85
N ALA A 93 3.95 12.59 -2.92
CA ALA A 93 4.83 13.68 -3.31
C ALA A 93 4.56 14.20 -4.74
N MET A 94 4.23 13.31 -5.69
CA MET A 94 3.88 13.73 -7.05
C MET A 94 2.47 14.33 -7.16
N MET A 95 1.53 13.89 -6.32
CA MET A 95 0.13 14.34 -6.37
C MET A 95 -0.09 15.64 -5.62
N PHE A 96 0.63 15.84 -4.52
CA PHE A 96 0.48 16.96 -3.61
C PHE A 96 1.84 17.62 -3.33
N PRO A 97 2.59 18.05 -4.36
CA PRO A 97 3.97 18.51 -4.19
C PRO A 97 4.09 19.71 -3.25
N ASP A 98 3.08 20.59 -3.23
CA ASP A 98 3.07 21.79 -2.38
C ASP A 98 2.64 21.47 -0.94
N ASP A 99 1.82 20.44 -0.73
CA ASP A 99 1.33 20.03 0.59
C ASP A 99 2.20 18.97 1.25
N PHE A 100 2.98 18.20 0.47
CA PHE A 100 3.84 17.12 0.95
C PHE A 100 5.18 17.64 1.47
N THR A 101 5.10 18.46 2.51
CA THR A 101 6.25 19.07 3.19
C THR A 101 7.11 18.00 3.89
N PRO A 102 8.36 18.33 4.29
CA PRO A 102 9.20 17.41 5.06
C PRO A 102 8.53 16.90 6.35
N GLU A 103 7.76 17.73 7.04
CA GLU A 103 7.01 17.36 8.24
C GLU A 103 5.91 16.34 7.92
N LEU A 104 5.13 16.58 6.86
CA LEU A 104 4.11 15.62 6.43
C LEU A 104 4.73 14.31 5.94
N HIS A 105 5.88 14.38 5.27
CA HIS A 105 6.64 13.19 4.86
C HIS A 105 7.06 12.37 6.07
N VAL A 106 7.69 12.97 7.09
CA VAL A 106 8.12 12.26 8.31
C VAL A 106 6.93 11.61 9.01
N ALA A 107 5.80 12.31 9.15
CA ALA A 107 4.59 11.76 9.76
C ALA A 107 4.04 10.58 8.96
N THR A 108 3.97 10.71 7.64
CA THR A 108 3.45 9.67 6.74
C THR A 108 4.36 8.44 6.72
N ASP A 109 5.68 8.63 6.63
CA ASP A 109 6.65 7.54 6.64
C ASP A 109 6.62 6.78 7.99
N THR A 110 6.52 7.51 9.09
CA THR A 110 6.38 6.92 10.44
C THR A 110 5.12 6.07 10.53
N PHE A 111 3.97 6.60 10.10
CA PHE A 111 2.71 5.85 10.07
C PHE A 111 2.83 4.59 9.20
N LEU A 112 3.36 4.72 7.98
CA LEU A 112 3.51 3.59 7.06
C LEU A 112 4.49 2.54 7.60
N ALA A 113 5.54 2.94 8.31
CA ALA A 113 6.46 2.02 8.99
C ALA A 113 5.75 1.22 10.09
N GLN A 114 4.92 1.87 10.90
CA GLN A 114 4.11 1.19 11.93
C GLN A 114 3.06 0.27 11.31
N LEU A 115 2.42 0.70 10.21
CA LEU A 115 1.50 -0.12 9.42
C LEU A 115 2.18 -1.41 8.93
N ALA A 116 3.38 -1.30 8.36
CA ALA A 116 4.15 -2.46 7.89
C ALA A 116 4.57 -3.38 9.05
N LEU A 117 4.91 -2.82 10.21
CA LEU A 117 5.22 -3.57 11.41
C LEU A 117 4.01 -4.37 11.90
N ALA A 118 2.85 -3.73 12.02
CA ALA A 118 1.59 -4.38 12.43
C ALA A 118 1.18 -5.49 11.46
N LEU A 119 1.30 -5.27 10.14
CA LEU A 119 1.04 -6.31 9.14
C LEU A 119 2.01 -7.50 9.24
N SER A 120 3.21 -7.27 9.78
CA SER A 120 4.25 -8.30 9.92
C SER A 120 4.15 -9.12 11.22
N GLU A 121 3.20 -8.82 12.13
CA GLU A 121 3.15 -9.44 13.46
C GLU A 121 2.97 -10.96 13.42
N LYS A 122 2.15 -11.48 12.51
CA LYS A 122 1.82 -12.91 12.44
C LYS A 122 2.78 -13.75 11.60
N PHE A 123 3.88 -13.17 11.15
CA PHE A 123 4.89 -13.88 10.35
C PHE A 123 5.82 -14.78 11.18
N ARG A 124 5.83 -14.63 12.51
CA ARG A 124 6.67 -15.39 13.43
C ARG A 124 6.02 -15.58 14.80
#